data_AF-A0A3D0JNQ2-F1
#
_entry.id   AF-A0A3D0JNQ2-F1
#
_cell.length_a   1.000
_cell.length_b   1.000
_cell.length_c   1.000
_cell.angle_alpha   90.00
_cell.angle_beta   90.00
_cell.angle_gamma   90.00
#
_symmetry.space_group_name_H-M   'P 1'
#
loop_
_entity.id
_entity.type
_entity.pdbx_description
1 polymer ?
#
loop_
_entity_poly.entity_id
_entity_poly.type
_entity_poly.pdbx_seq_one_letter_code
_entity_poly.pdbx_strand_id
1 'polypeptide(L)'
;MVMSRLLPYLLLLLLALPANAEIFDSSRPQSALFGTPLNNSQDFLPVDKAFRLDLLETGKDSVRLRFINAEGYYLYKHRFAFTSDHPQVSIGTPQWPAAEPKTDEFFGDVEVFYGVTDLLLPVNNPQNTPFTLQVSYQGCADLGLCYPPEIRSFEVGDPPLIAALQQGVAIDWRSLALFFLAGLGLTFTPCVLPMLPILSGVVLRGQLGGTRGLRLSLAYVLPMAASFALLGALMGMFGAGLNLQARL
;
A
#
# COMPACT_ATOMS: atom_id res chain seq x y z
N MET A 1 28.66 35.97 -15.46
CA MET A 1 29.44 34.94 -16.17
C MET A 1 29.96 33.80 -15.27
N VAL A 2 30.16 33.99 -13.96
CA VAL A 2 30.70 32.91 -13.07
C VAL A 2 29.67 31.81 -12.73
N MET A 3 28.37 32.14 -12.68
CA MET A 3 27.30 31.19 -12.28
C MET A 3 27.08 30.03 -13.28
N SER A 4 27.27 30.27 -14.58
CA SER A 4 27.07 29.25 -15.63
C SER A 4 28.18 28.20 -15.67
N ARG A 5 29.35 28.50 -15.08
CA ARG A 5 30.51 27.60 -15.00
C ARG A 5 30.46 26.67 -13.77
N LEU A 6 29.66 27.02 -12.76
CA LEU A 6 29.51 26.24 -11.51
C LEU A 6 28.40 25.18 -11.59
N LEU A 7 27.39 25.40 -12.44
CA LEU A 7 26.29 24.46 -12.67
C LEU A 7 26.73 23.04 -13.11
N PRO A 8 27.70 22.85 -14.03
CA PRO A 8 28.13 21.51 -14.39
C PRO A 8 28.93 20.82 -13.27
N TYR A 9 29.63 21.56 -12.41
CA TYR A 9 30.35 20.99 -11.27
C TYR A 9 29.40 20.53 -10.16
N LEU A 10 28.29 21.25 -9.94
CA LEU A 10 27.24 20.83 -9.00
C LEU A 10 26.50 19.58 -9.50
N LEU A 11 26.25 19.48 -10.82
CA LEU A 11 25.64 18.30 -11.44
C LEU A 11 26.59 17.09 -11.38
N LEU A 12 27.90 17.30 -11.52
CA LEU A 12 28.92 16.25 -11.43
C LEU A 12 29.14 15.75 -9.99
N LEU A 13 28.94 16.62 -8.98
CA LEU A 13 28.98 16.23 -7.56
C LEU A 13 27.76 15.39 -7.15
N LEU A 14 26.59 15.62 -7.75
CA LEU A 14 25.37 14.84 -7.51
C LEU A 14 25.39 13.45 -8.17
N LEU A 15 26.12 13.28 -9.28
CA LEU A 15 26.26 11.98 -9.96
C LEU A 15 27.38 11.08 -9.36
N ALA A 16 28.16 11.59 -8.41
CA ALA A 16 29.32 10.89 -7.85
C ALA A 16 29.07 10.20 -6.49
N LEU A 17 27.81 10.01 -6.06
CA LEU A 17 27.48 9.12 -4.95
C LEU A 17 26.99 7.75 -5.47
N PRO A 18 27.88 6.76 -5.70
CA PRO A 18 27.54 5.36 -5.59
C PRO A 18 27.93 4.79 -4.22
N ALA A 19 27.39 3.62 -3.91
CA ALA A 19 27.66 2.69 -2.80
C ALA A 19 26.67 2.79 -1.63
N ASN A 20 25.58 2.00 -1.65
CA ASN A 20 25.50 0.55 -1.42
C ASN A 20 25.78 0.20 0.05
N ALA A 21 24.72 0.00 0.82
CA ALA A 21 24.76 -0.63 2.12
C ALA A 21 23.57 -1.58 2.30
N GLU A 22 23.47 -2.63 1.47
CA GLU A 22 22.62 -3.81 1.71
C GLU A 22 23.28 -5.09 1.11
N ILE A 23 24.41 -5.54 1.69
CA ILE A 23 25.08 -6.80 1.26
C ILE A 23 25.55 -7.64 2.47
N PHE A 24 24.82 -7.62 3.60
CA PHE A 24 25.07 -8.56 4.69
C PHE A 24 23.75 -9.13 5.23
N ASP A 25 23.11 -9.98 4.43
CA ASP A 25 22.39 -11.12 5.00
C ASP A 25 22.54 -12.34 4.07
N SER A 26 23.70 -12.99 4.20
CA SER A 26 24.01 -14.24 3.50
C SER A 26 23.33 -15.40 4.22
N SER A 27 22.21 -15.83 3.65
CA SER A 27 21.92 -17.24 3.34
C SER A 27 22.81 -18.29 4.02
N ARG A 28 22.29 -18.91 5.09
CA ARG A 28 22.71 -20.26 5.53
C ARG A 28 21.83 -21.30 4.81
N PRO A 29 22.38 -22.15 3.92
CA PRO A 29 21.70 -23.36 3.51
C PRO A 29 22.06 -24.45 4.53
N GLN A 30 21.08 -24.91 5.31
CA GLN A 30 21.25 -26.10 6.15
C GLN A 30 20.38 -27.21 5.58
N SER A 31 21.00 -28.03 4.74
CA SER A 31 20.46 -29.31 4.28
C SER A 31 20.68 -30.38 5.34
N ALA A 32 19.58 -30.90 5.90
CA ALA A 32 19.43 -32.19 6.58
C ALA A 32 17.93 -32.53 6.44
N LEU A 33 17.46 -33.46 5.60
CA LEU A 33 17.72 -34.90 5.51
C LEU A 33 17.70 -35.59 6.88
N PHE A 34 16.59 -35.53 7.61
CA PHE A 34 16.03 -36.57 8.52
C PHE A 34 14.80 -36.01 9.26
N GLY A 35 13.64 -36.65 9.06
CA GLY A 35 12.38 -36.54 9.84
C GLY A 35 12.09 -35.22 10.59
N THR A 36 11.38 -34.30 9.95
CA THR A 36 10.86 -33.09 10.59
C THR A 36 9.69 -33.41 11.52
N PRO A 37 9.72 -33.00 12.81
CA PRO A 37 8.50 -32.89 13.59
C PRO A 37 7.64 -31.79 12.94
N LEU A 38 6.32 -32.03 12.79
CA LEU A 38 5.39 -31.03 12.25
C LEU A 38 5.52 -29.75 13.06
N ASN A 39 6.10 -28.73 12.45
CA ASN A 39 6.29 -27.43 13.07
C ASN A 39 5.20 -26.52 12.51
N ASN A 40 4.19 -26.25 13.35
CA ASN A 40 2.94 -25.58 12.97
C ASN A 40 3.16 -24.21 12.29
N SER A 41 4.34 -23.60 12.46
CA SER A 41 4.72 -22.31 11.88
C SER A 41 5.52 -22.40 10.57
N GLN A 42 6.09 -23.56 10.23
CA GLN A 42 6.91 -23.76 9.03
C GLN A 42 6.20 -24.57 7.95
N ASP A 43 5.29 -25.46 8.35
CA ASP A 43 4.55 -26.32 7.43
C ASP A 43 3.24 -25.68 6.92
N PHE A 44 2.69 -24.70 7.64
CA PHE A 44 1.43 -24.04 7.28
C PHE A 44 1.60 -22.59 6.87
N LEU A 45 0.98 -22.24 5.74
CA LEU A 45 0.93 -20.86 5.26
C LEU A 45 -0.10 -20.06 6.06
N PRO A 46 0.15 -18.76 6.33
CA PRO A 46 -0.90 -17.85 6.79
C PRO A 46 -2.08 -17.85 5.80
N VAL A 47 -3.30 -17.64 6.29
CA VAL A 47 -4.54 -17.67 5.49
C VAL A 47 -4.44 -16.78 4.24
N ASP A 48 -3.89 -15.57 4.36
CA ASP A 48 -3.69 -14.61 3.28
C ASP A 48 -2.71 -15.07 2.18
N LYS A 49 -1.82 -16.01 2.52
CA LYS A 49 -0.89 -16.62 1.56
C LYS A 49 -1.43 -17.93 1.01
N ALA A 50 -2.18 -18.67 1.82
CA ALA A 50 -2.85 -19.91 1.43
C ALA A 50 -4.00 -19.66 0.44
N PHE A 51 -4.76 -18.58 0.65
CA PHE A 51 -5.92 -18.20 -0.15
C PHE A 51 -5.81 -16.73 -0.51
N ARG A 52 -5.41 -16.44 -1.74
CA ARG A 52 -5.40 -15.07 -2.26
C ARG A 52 -6.68 -14.80 -3.03
N LEU A 53 -7.40 -13.76 -2.64
CA LEU A 53 -8.62 -13.31 -3.29
C LEU A 53 -8.38 -12.01 -4.04
N ASP A 54 -8.57 -12.05 -5.35
CA ASP A 54 -8.40 -10.92 -6.26
C ASP A 54 -9.75 -10.51 -6.86
N LEU A 55 -9.97 -9.20 -6.96
CA LEU A 55 -11.09 -8.59 -7.67
C LEU A 55 -10.66 -8.24 -9.09
N LEU A 56 -11.20 -8.95 -10.09
CA LEU A 56 -10.77 -8.79 -11.48
C LEU A 56 -11.58 -7.73 -12.23
N GLU A 57 -12.91 -7.81 -12.12
CA GLU A 57 -13.83 -6.95 -12.86
C GLU A 57 -15.00 -6.56 -11.95
N THR A 58 -15.32 -5.27 -11.93
CA THR A 58 -16.47 -4.70 -11.23
C THR A 58 -17.42 -4.07 -12.23
N GLY A 59 -18.64 -4.59 -12.33
CA GLY A 59 -19.69 -4.05 -13.18
C GLY A 59 -21.00 -3.80 -12.42
N LYS A 60 -21.96 -3.17 -13.11
CA LYS A 60 -23.32 -2.94 -12.58
C LYS A 60 -24.12 -4.22 -12.37
N ASP A 61 -23.86 -5.21 -13.24
CA ASP A 61 -24.63 -6.44 -13.34
C ASP A 61 -23.86 -7.68 -12.85
N SER A 62 -22.53 -7.58 -12.76
CA SER A 62 -21.68 -8.71 -12.37
C SER A 62 -20.34 -8.26 -11.81
N VAL A 63 -19.83 -9.01 -10.84
CA VAL A 63 -18.49 -8.89 -10.27
C VAL A 63 -17.75 -10.21 -10.51
N ARG A 64 -16.52 -10.14 -11.00
CA ARG A 64 -15.65 -11.33 -11.19
C ARG A 64 -14.58 -11.35 -10.10
N LEU A 65 -14.57 -12.43 -9.33
CA LEU A 65 -13.59 -12.70 -8.29
C LEU A 65 -12.72 -13.89 -8.70
N ARG A 66 -11.44 -13.86 -8.31
CA ARG A 66 -10.50 -14.95 -8.51
C ARG A 66 -9.89 -15.36 -7.18
N PHE A 67 -10.00 -16.63 -6.87
CA PHE A 67 -9.28 -17.26 -5.76
C PHE A 67 -8.04 -17.98 -6.30
N ILE A 68 -6.90 -17.76 -5.66
CA ILE A 68 -5.64 -18.44 -5.94
C ILE A 68 -5.23 -19.16 -4.66
N ASN A 69 -5.44 -20.46 -4.66
CA ASN A 69 -5.14 -21.35 -3.55
C ASN A 69 -3.71 -21.89 -3.72
N ALA A 70 -2.95 -21.92 -2.63
CA ALA A 70 -1.63 -22.54 -2.61
C ALA A 70 -1.73 -24.07 -2.80
N GLU A 71 -0.63 -24.70 -3.20
CA GLU A 71 -0.59 -26.15 -3.41
C GLU A 71 -0.89 -26.91 -2.10
N GLY A 72 -1.81 -27.88 -2.16
CA GLY A 72 -2.29 -28.62 -0.97
C GLY A 72 -3.31 -27.87 -0.12
N TYR A 73 -3.86 -26.74 -0.60
CA TYR A 73 -4.92 -25.98 0.06
C TYR A 73 -6.17 -25.92 -0.82
N TYR A 74 -7.33 -26.01 -0.17
CA TYR A 74 -8.62 -26.00 -0.86
C TYR A 74 -9.68 -25.18 -0.13
N LEU A 75 -10.64 -24.66 -0.89
CA LEU A 75 -11.78 -23.90 -0.39
C LEU A 75 -13.07 -24.72 -0.52
N TYR A 76 -13.95 -24.63 0.47
CA TYR A 76 -15.25 -25.30 0.43
C TYR A 76 -16.27 -24.49 -0.36
N LYS A 77 -16.85 -25.07 -1.41
CA LYS A 77 -17.90 -24.43 -2.22
C LYS A 77 -19.12 -24.00 -1.39
N HIS A 78 -19.48 -24.78 -0.38
CA HIS A 78 -20.64 -24.52 0.48
C HIS A 78 -20.39 -23.49 1.59
N ARG A 79 -19.14 -23.04 1.79
CA ARG A 79 -18.76 -22.03 2.80
C ARG A 79 -18.56 -20.63 2.25
N PHE A 80 -18.86 -20.43 0.97
CA PHE A 80 -18.88 -19.09 0.41
C PHE A 80 -20.18 -18.38 0.78
N ALA A 81 -20.07 -17.18 1.33
CA ALA A 81 -21.20 -16.27 1.51
C ALA A 81 -20.82 -14.88 1.00
N PHE A 82 -21.77 -14.25 0.32
CA PHE A 82 -21.61 -12.95 -0.29
C PHE A 82 -22.70 -12.02 0.25
N THR A 83 -22.30 -10.89 0.82
CA THR A 83 -23.22 -9.89 1.36
C THR A 83 -22.84 -8.49 0.87
N SER A 84 -23.85 -7.66 0.64
CA SER A 84 -23.69 -6.24 0.35
C SER A 84 -24.13 -5.43 1.57
N ASP A 85 -23.44 -4.34 1.85
CA ASP A 85 -23.82 -3.38 2.90
C ASP A 85 -24.96 -2.43 2.45
N HIS A 86 -25.15 -2.29 1.14
CA HIS A 86 -26.09 -1.34 0.56
C HIS A 86 -27.49 -1.95 0.30
N PRO A 87 -28.58 -1.36 0.84
CA PRO A 87 -29.93 -1.93 0.75
C PRO A 87 -30.53 -1.96 -0.66
N GLN A 88 -30.01 -1.16 -1.59
CA GLN A 88 -30.46 -1.13 -2.99
C GLN A 88 -29.65 -2.07 -3.90
N VAL A 89 -28.62 -2.74 -3.37
CA VAL A 89 -27.78 -3.68 -4.12
C VAL A 89 -28.09 -5.09 -3.65
N SER A 90 -28.66 -5.91 -4.54
CA SER A 90 -28.92 -7.32 -4.24
C SER A 90 -27.92 -8.22 -4.95
N ILE A 91 -27.37 -9.19 -4.21
CA ILE A 91 -26.44 -10.19 -4.74
C ILE A 91 -27.24 -11.38 -5.28
N GLY A 92 -26.96 -11.76 -6.53
CA GLY A 92 -27.56 -12.91 -7.19
C GLY A 92 -26.84 -14.23 -6.87
N THR A 93 -27.27 -15.30 -7.54
CA THR A 93 -26.69 -16.62 -7.35
C THR A 93 -25.30 -16.69 -8.01
N PRO A 94 -24.22 -17.02 -7.26
CA PRO A 94 -22.88 -17.14 -7.83
C PRO A 94 -22.81 -18.27 -8.86
N GLN A 95 -22.12 -18.00 -9.96
CA GLN A 95 -21.81 -18.96 -11.01
C GLN A 95 -20.41 -19.53 -10.76
N TRP A 96 -20.36 -20.85 -10.55
CA TRP A 96 -19.16 -21.57 -10.17
C TRP A 96 -18.54 -22.31 -11.36
N PRO A 97 -17.21 -22.46 -11.40
CA PRO A 97 -16.56 -23.41 -12.28
C PRO A 97 -16.78 -24.85 -11.80
N ALA A 98 -16.27 -25.82 -12.55
CA ALA A 98 -16.31 -27.23 -12.14
C ALA A 98 -15.60 -27.40 -10.79
N ALA A 99 -16.32 -27.91 -9.78
CA ALA A 99 -15.77 -28.20 -8.47
C ALA A 99 -15.32 -29.67 -8.40
N GLU A 100 -14.34 -29.94 -7.53
CA GLU A 100 -13.86 -31.29 -7.29
C GLU A 100 -14.59 -31.90 -6.10
N PRO A 101 -15.18 -33.11 -6.22
CA PRO A 101 -15.74 -33.79 -5.07
C PRO A 101 -14.61 -34.30 -4.17
N LYS A 102 -14.74 -34.07 -2.86
CA LYS A 102 -13.80 -34.52 -1.84
C LYS A 102 -14.60 -35.05 -0.64
N THR A 103 -14.12 -36.14 -0.06
CA THR A 103 -14.65 -36.63 1.22
C THR A 103 -13.61 -36.36 2.30
N ASP A 104 -13.98 -35.61 3.34
CA ASP A 104 -13.12 -35.33 4.49
C ASP A 104 -13.79 -35.71 5.82
N GLU A 105 -12.99 -35.75 6.89
CA GLU A 105 -13.45 -36.13 8.23
C GLU A 105 -14.26 -35.03 8.94
N PHE A 106 -14.25 -33.81 8.42
CA PHE A 106 -14.89 -32.64 9.05
C PHE A 106 -16.34 -32.46 8.59
N PHE A 107 -16.59 -32.62 7.29
CA PHE A 107 -17.86 -32.36 6.63
C PHE A 107 -18.36 -33.54 5.80
N GLY A 108 -17.57 -34.61 5.63
CA GLY A 108 -17.95 -35.76 4.80
C GLY A 108 -17.84 -35.40 3.32
N ASP A 109 -18.88 -35.71 2.55
CA ASP A 109 -18.90 -35.48 1.11
C ASP A 109 -19.17 -34.01 0.78
N VAL A 110 -18.16 -33.34 0.23
CA VAL A 110 -18.16 -31.91 -0.08
C VAL A 110 -17.60 -31.64 -1.47
N GLU A 111 -17.97 -30.49 -2.02
CA GLU A 111 -17.34 -29.95 -3.23
C GLU A 111 -16.31 -28.88 -2.83
N VAL A 112 -15.10 -29.01 -3.39
CA VAL A 112 -13.97 -28.15 -3.07
C VAL A 112 -13.33 -27.57 -4.33
N PHE A 113 -12.54 -26.52 -4.13
CA PHE A 113 -11.78 -25.85 -5.18
C PHE A 113 -10.29 -25.84 -4.86
N TYR A 114 -9.49 -26.35 -5.78
CA TYR A 114 -8.02 -26.30 -5.74
C TYR A 114 -7.47 -25.31 -6.77
N GLY A 115 -6.23 -24.86 -6.56
CA GLY A 115 -5.53 -23.99 -7.50
C GLY A 115 -6.25 -22.66 -7.74
N VAL A 116 -6.50 -22.32 -9.00
CA VAL A 116 -7.14 -21.05 -9.39
C VAL A 116 -8.62 -21.26 -9.69
N THR A 117 -9.47 -20.50 -9.01
CA THR A 117 -10.93 -20.58 -9.17
C THR A 117 -11.49 -19.21 -9.47
N ASP A 118 -12.03 -19.07 -10.68
CA ASP A 118 -12.72 -17.86 -11.11
C ASP A 118 -14.23 -18.03 -10.88
N LEU A 119 -14.85 -17.09 -10.18
CA LEU A 119 -16.30 -17.06 -9.98
C LEU A 119 -16.90 -15.77 -10.53
N LEU A 120 -18.11 -15.90 -11.08
CA LEU A 120 -18.89 -14.76 -11.54
C LEU A 120 -20.07 -14.58 -10.59
N LEU A 121 -20.12 -13.41 -9.95
CA LEU A 121 -21.17 -13.04 -9.02
C LEU A 121 -22.11 -12.03 -9.69
N PRO A 122 -23.33 -12.42 -10.10
CA PRO A 122 -24.32 -11.48 -10.58
C PRO A 122 -24.70 -10.51 -9.46
N VAL A 123 -24.76 -9.22 -9.77
CA VAL A 123 -25.15 -8.17 -8.84
C VAL A 123 -26.24 -7.33 -9.50
N ASN A 124 -27.26 -6.93 -8.75
CA ASN A 124 -28.26 -5.99 -9.25
C ASN A 124 -28.00 -4.62 -8.63
N ASN A 125 -27.31 -3.75 -9.36
CA ASN A 125 -27.02 -2.37 -8.96
C ASN A 125 -27.49 -1.37 -10.04
N PRO A 126 -28.81 -1.10 -10.13
CA PRO A 126 -29.38 -0.29 -11.20
C PRO A 126 -28.93 1.18 -11.17
N GLN A 127 -28.57 1.69 -9.98
CA GLN A 127 -28.16 3.08 -9.77
C GLN A 127 -26.64 3.27 -9.86
N ASN A 128 -25.86 2.20 -10.07
CA ASN A 128 -24.40 2.20 -10.05
C ASN A 128 -23.83 2.90 -8.81
N THR A 129 -24.45 2.67 -7.65
CA THR A 129 -23.99 3.23 -6.38
C THR A 129 -22.77 2.47 -5.90
N PRO A 130 -21.75 3.14 -5.33
CA PRO A 130 -20.64 2.43 -4.68
C PRO A 130 -21.17 1.65 -3.47
N PHE A 131 -20.68 0.44 -3.29
CA PHE A 131 -21.06 -0.43 -2.17
C PHE A 131 -19.88 -1.29 -1.73
N THR A 132 -19.94 -1.81 -0.51
CA THR A 132 -18.97 -2.76 0.01
C THR A 132 -19.48 -4.17 -0.18
N LEU A 133 -18.76 -4.97 -0.97
CA LEU A 133 -18.96 -6.40 -1.11
C LEU A 133 -18.17 -7.14 -0.03
N GLN A 134 -18.86 -7.84 0.87
CA GLN A 134 -18.24 -8.74 1.82
C GLN A 134 -18.26 -10.17 1.28
N VAL A 135 -17.09 -10.78 1.21
CA VAL A 135 -16.87 -12.14 0.74
C VAL A 135 -16.37 -12.97 1.91
N SER A 136 -17.22 -13.86 2.41
CA SER A 136 -16.88 -14.84 3.43
C SER A 136 -16.52 -16.16 2.78
N TYR A 137 -15.43 -16.78 3.21
CA TYR A 137 -14.97 -18.07 2.71
C TYR A 137 -14.24 -18.87 3.80
N GLN A 138 -14.13 -20.19 3.60
CA GLN A 138 -13.41 -21.07 4.49
C GLN A 138 -12.68 -22.16 3.69
N GLY A 139 -11.47 -22.49 4.11
CA GLY A 139 -10.66 -23.54 3.50
C GLY A 139 -9.83 -24.33 4.50
N CYS A 140 -9.26 -25.42 4.02
CA CYS A 140 -8.36 -26.29 4.79
C CYS A 140 -7.13 -26.66 3.95
N ALA A 141 -6.12 -27.16 4.65
CA ALA A 141 -4.95 -27.81 4.07
C ALA A 141 -5.15 -29.32 4.07
N ASP A 142 -4.62 -30.02 3.07
CA ASP A 142 -4.64 -31.49 2.98
C ASP A 142 -3.90 -32.17 4.16
N LEU A 143 -3.02 -31.43 4.84
CA LEU A 143 -2.33 -31.85 6.06
C LEU A 143 -3.24 -31.84 7.32
N GLY A 144 -4.55 -31.66 7.15
CA GLY A 144 -5.56 -31.81 8.22
C GLY A 144 -5.81 -30.54 9.05
N LEU A 145 -5.34 -29.38 8.60
CA LEU A 145 -5.57 -28.10 9.27
C LEU A 145 -6.67 -27.31 8.57
N CYS A 146 -7.72 -26.95 9.31
CA CYS A 146 -8.80 -26.11 8.82
C CYS A 146 -8.73 -24.71 9.39
N TYR A 147 -8.80 -23.71 8.51
CA TYR A 147 -8.80 -22.30 8.90
C TYR A 147 -10.20 -21.87 9.35
N PRO A 148 -10.30 -20.87 10.26
CA PRO A 148 -11.57 -20.25 10.56
C PRO A 148 -12.14 -19.52 9.32
N PRO A 149 -13.46 -19.24 9.29
CA PRO A 149 -14.04 -18.43 8.23
C PRO A 149 -13.42 -17.03 8.17
N GLU A 150 -13.01 -16.61 6.98
CA GLU A 150 -12.39 -15.32 6.71
C GLU A 150 -13.37 -14.43 5.95
N ILE A 151 -13.45 -13.15 6.30
CA ILE A 151 -14.32 -12.17 5.64
C ILE A 151 -13.45 -11.09 5.00
N ARG A 152 -13.57 -10.91 3.68
CA ARG A 152 -12.87 -9.86 2.93
C ARG A 152 -13.87 -8.86 2.35
N SER A 153 -13.63 -7.59 2.62
CA SER A 153 -14.41 -6.47 2.10
C SER A 153 -13.75 -5.87 0.85
N PHE A 154 -14.53 -5.68 -0.21
CA PHE A 154 -14.13 -5.00 -1.43
C PHE A 154 -15.05 -3.83 -1.71
N GLU A 155 -14.49 -2.68 -2.03
CA GLU A 155 -15.27 -1.54 -2.52
C GLU A 155 -15.57 -1.77 -4.01
N VAL A 156 -16.85 -1.85 -4.37
CA VAL A 156 -17.32 -2.08 -5.73
C VAL A 156 -18.08 -0.86 -6.22
N GLY A 157 -17.69 -0.39 -7.40
CA GLY A 157 -18.20 0.83 -8.00
C GLY A 157 -17.17 1.95 -7.88
N ASP A 158 -17.20 2.89 -8.82
CA ASP A 158 -16.36 4.07 -8.73
C ASP A 158 -16.81 4.88 -7.51
N PRO A 159 -15.90 5.28 -6.60
CA PRO A 159 -16.24 6.30 -5.63
C PRO A 159 -16.77 7.51 -6.42
N PRO A 160 -17.80 8.22 -5.93
CA PRO A 160 -18.28 9.40 -6.64
C PRO A 160 -17.06 10.27 -6.93
N LEU A 161 -16.91 10.77 -8.17
CA LEU A 161 -15.76 11.59 -8.59
C LEU A 161 -15.44 12.69 -7.56
N ILE A 162 -16.47 13.14 -6.85
CA ILE A 162 -16.43 14.06 -5.72
C ILE A 162 -15.60 13.50 -4.53
N ALA A 163 -15.78 12.24 -4.09
CA ALA A 163 -14.98 11.62 -3.02
C ALA A 163 -13.50 11.46 -3.37
N ALA A 164 -13.15 11.15 -4.63
CA ALA A 164 -11.75 11.11 -5.08
C ALA A 164 -11.11 12.52 -5.13
N LEU A 165 -11.91 13.55 -5.46
CA LEU A 165 -11.49 14.95 -5.36
C LEU A 165 -11.48 15.48 -3.91
N GLN A 166 -12.14 14.79 -2.97
CA GLN A 166 -12.22 15.14 -1.55
C GLN A 166 -11.04 14.64 -0.70
N GLN A 167 -10.03 14.02 -1.31
CA GLN A 167 -8.68 14.00 -0.72
C GLN A 167 -8.00 15.39 -0.79
N GLY A 168 -8.76 16.45 -1.08
CA GLY A 168 -8.44 17.78 -0.60
C GLY A 168 -8.38 17.75 0.93
N VAL A 169 -7.16 17.77 1.46
CA VAL A 169 -6.88 18.05 2.87
C VAL A 169 -7.81 19.17 3.33
N ALA A 170 -8.83 18.84 4.11
CA ALA A 170 -9.66 19.85 4.74
C ALA A 170 -8.68 20.70 5.56
N ILE A 171 -8.54 21.98 5.21
CA ILE A 171 -7.64 22.91 5.88
C ILE A 171 -8.23 23.21 7.25
N ASP A 172 -8.13 22.23 8.13
CA ASP A 172 -8.52 22.34 9.51
C ASP A 172 -7.38 23.09 10.23
N TRP A 173 -7.71 24.04 11.09
CA TRP A 173 -6.70 24.87 11.78
C TRP A 173 -5.70 24.00 12.56
N ARG A 174 -6.16 22.84 13.05
CA ARG A 174 -5.31 21.81 13.66
C ARG A 174 -4.31 21.18 12.70
N SER A 175 -4.71 20.90 11.47
CA SER A 175 -3.81 20.36 10.44
C SER A 175 -2.75 21.39 10.07
N LEU A 176 -3.14 22.66 9.91
CA LEU A 176 -2.20 23.75 9.63
C LEU A 176 -1.20 23.93 10.79
N ALA A 177 -1.67 23.89 12.03
CA ALA A 177 -0.82 23.94 13.20
C ALA A 177 0.12 22.73 13.31
N LEU A 178 -0.36 21.52 12.98
CA LEU A 178 0.45 20.29 12.95
C LEU A 178 1.51 20.32 11.85
N PHE A 179 1.17 20.73 10.63
CA PHE A 179 2.13 20.89 9.53
C PHE A 179 3.16 21.99 9.84
N PHE A 180 2.73 23.09 10.46
CA PHE A 180 3.64 24.14 10.91
C PHE A 180 4.59 23.66 12.02
N LEU A 181 4.08 22.94 13.03
CA LEU A 181 4.90 22.37 14.10
C LEU A 181 5.83 21.27 13.60
N ALA A 182 5.37 20.40 12.68
CA ALA A 182 6.22 19.38 12.06
C ALA A 182 7.31 20.01 11.19
N GLY A 183 6.98 21.06 10.43
CA GLY A 183 7.94 21.88 9.69
C GLY A 183 8.97 22.55 10.61
N LEU A 184 8.52 23.13 11.74
CA LEU A 184 9.41 23.71 12.75
C LEU A 184 10.31 22.63 13.38
N GLY A 185 9.74 21.47 13.72
CA GLY A 185 10.48 20.32 14.27
C GLY A 185 11.56 19.81 13.32
N LEU A 186 11.28 19.80 12.01
CA LEU A 186 12.27 19.47 10.99
C LEU A 186 13.43 20.48 10.94
N THR A 187 13.23 21.74 11.31
CA THR A 187 14.32 22.72 11.38
C THR A 187 15.26 22.52 12.57
N PHE A 188 14.84 21.78 13.61
CA PHE A 188 15.68 21.36 14.73
C PHE A 188 16.46 20.06 14.46
N THR A 189 16.39 19.53 13.24
CA THR A 189 17.21 18.37 12.86
C THR A 189 18.69 18.75 12.74
N PRO A 190 19.62 17.80 12.98
CA PRO A 190 21.07 18.05 13.01
C PRO A 190 21.64 18.62 11.70
N CYS A 191 20.87 18.62 10.61
CA CYS A 191 21.28 19.10 9.29
C CYS A 191 21.22 20.63 9.12
N VAL A 192 20.45 21.37 9.95
CA VAL A 192 20.31 22.85 9.84
C VAL A 192 21.17 23.58 10.88
N LEU A 193 21.54 22.91 11.97
CA LEU A 193 22.48 23.42 12.99
C LEU A 193 23.83 23.93 12.44
N PRO A 194 24.42 23.38 11.35
CA PRO A 194 25.68 23.86 10.77
C PRO A 194 25.58 25.25 10.10
N MET A 195 24.36 25.72 9.80
CA MET A 195 24.10 27.00 9.12
C MET A 195 23.95 28.19 10.09
N LEU A 196 23.58 27.91 11.34
CA LEU A 196 23.41 28.90 12.41
C LEU A 196 24.70 29.73 12.69
N PRO A 197 25.91 29.14 12.68
CA PRO A 197 27.18 29.88 12.80
C PRO A 197 27.48 30.80 11.61
N ILE A 198 26.98 30.48 10.41
CA ILE A 198 27.26 31.25 9.19
C ILE A 198 26.47 32.56 9.21
N LEU A 199 25.18 32.50 9.57
CA LEU A 199 24.33 33.69 9.69
C LEU A 199 24.73 34.56 10.88
N SER A 200 25.13 33.98 12.02
CA SER A 200 25.63 34.76 13.16
C SER A 200 26.95 35.47 12.82
N GLY A 201 27.86 34.79 12.08
CA GLY A 201 29.11 35.38 11.60
C GLY A 201 28.92 36.51 10.57
N VAL A 202 27.88 36.45 9.73
CA VAL A 202 27.58 37.49 8.72
C VAL A 202 26.89 38.72 9.33
N VAL A 203 26.01 38.54 10.31
CA VAL A 203 25.30 39.67 10.96
C VAL A 203 26.21 40.42 11.94
N LEU A 204 27.13 39.74 12.61
CA LEU A 204 28.04 40.35 13.60
C LEU A 204 29.23 41.11 12.97
N ARG A 205 29.52 40.96 11.66
CA ARG A 205 30.76 41.48 11.04
C ARG A 205 30.64 42.76 10.19
N GLY A 206 29.51 43.48 10.29
CA GLY A 206 29.47 44.89 9.91
C GLY A 206 28.99 45.20 8.48
N GLN A 207 28.03 46.12 8.43
CA GLN A 207 27.56 46.93 7.29
C GLN A 207 27.50 46.27 5.90
N LEU A 208 26.59 45.30 5.76
CA LEU A 208 26.05 44.93 4.46
C LEU A 208 24.82 45.82 4.19
N GLY A 209 24.93 46.74 3.23
CA GLY A 209 23.81 47.59 2.81
C GLY A 209 22.56 46.75 2.51
N GLY A 210 21.41 47.16 3.05
CA GLY A 210 20.24 46.30 3.26
C GLY A 210 19.73 45.54 2.03
N THR A 211 19.92 46.07 0.82
CA THR A 211 19.51 45.40 -0.43
C THR A 211 20.41 44.23 -0.82
N ARG A 212 21.68 44.22 -0.40
CA ARG A 212 22.64 43.16 -0.71
C ARG A 212 22.47 41.97 0.23
N GLY A 213 22.16 42.23 1.51
CA GLY A 213 21.78 41.20 2.49
C GLY A 213 20.49 40.48 2.09
N LEU A 214 19.48 41.25 1.65
CA LEU A 214 18.21 40.69 1.16
C LEU A 214 18.41 39.79 -0.08
N ARG A 215 19.26 40.19 -1.04
CA ARG A 215 19.54 39.37 -2.22
C ARG A 215 20.27 38.07 -1.88
N LEU A 216 21.16 38.11 -0.89
CA LEU A 216 21.90 36.93 -0.45
C LEU A 216 21.00 35.94 0.30
N SER A 217 20.08 36.42 1.13
CA SER A 217 19.12 35.54 1.82
C SER A 217 18.11 34.93 0.85
N LEU A 218 17.57 35.71 -0.09
CA LEU A 218 16.64 35.20 -1.11
C LEU A 218 17.30 34.15 -2.01
N ALA A 219 18.53 34.38 -2.45
CA ALA A 219 19.27 33.42 -3.27
C ALA A 219 19.55 32.10 -2.54
N TYR A 220 19.63 32.12 -1.21
CA TYR A 220 19.84 30.92 -0.39
C TYR A 220 18.54 30.17 -0.08
N VAL A 221 17.46 30.87 0.29
CA VAL A 221 16.19 30.27 0.71
C VAL A 221 15.41 29.67 -0.46
N LEU A 222 15.45 30.32 -1.63
CA LEU A 222 14.66 29.92 -2.80
C LEU A 222 15.02 28.52 -3.34
N PRO A 223 16.30 28.12 -3.50
CA PRO A 223 16.65 26.76 -3.90
C PRO A 223 16.38 25.71 -2.82
N MET A 224 16.51 26.06 -1.54
CA MET A 224 16.23 25.15 -0.44
C MET A 224 14.72 24.85 -0.33
N ALA A 225 13.88 25.88 -0.46
CA ALA A 225 12.43 25.73 -0.53
C ALA A 225 12.00 24.90 -1.75
N ALA A 226 12.59 25.16 -2.93
CA ALA A 226 12.29 24.40 -4.15
C ALA A 226 12.64 22.91 -3.99
N SER A 227 13.75 22.58 -3.34
CA SER A 227 14.18 21.19 -3.14
C SER A 227 13.22 20.40 -2.24
N PHE A 228 12.77 21.00 -1.12
CA PHE A 228 11.78 20.37 -0.24
C PHE A 228 10.40 20.27 -0.89
N ALA A 229 9.98 21.27 -1.67
CA ALA A 229 8.74 21.20 -2.43
C ALA A 229 8.76 20.07 -3.46
N LEU A 230 9.88 19.90 -4.17
CA LEU A 230 10.04 18.85 -5.19
C LEU A 230 10.02 17.45 -4.55
N LEU A 231 10.74 17.26 -3.43
CA LEU A 231 10.70 16.00 -2.67
C LEU A 231 9.30 15.71 -2.12
N GLY A 232 8.60 16.70 -1.57
CA GLY A 232 7.22 16.55 -1.10
C GLY A 232 6.24 16.18 -2.23
N ALA A 233 6.38 16.83 -3.39
CA ALA A 233 5.57 16.52 -4.57
C ALA A 233 5.82 15.10 -5.10
N LEU A 234 7.08 14.64 -5.11
CA LEU A 234 7.42 13.27 -5.49
C LEU A 234 6.83 12.26 -4.50
N MET A 235 7.00 12.48 -3.20
CA MET A 235 6.42 11.60 -2.18
C MET A 235 4.89 11.55 -2.26
N GLY A 236 4.23 12.68 -2.55
CA GLY A 236 2.78 12.71 -2.80
C GLY A 236 2.38 11.94 -4.06
N MET A 237 3.14 12.05 -5.15
CA MET A 237 2.88 11.35 -6.40
C MET A 237 3.08 9.83 -6.27
N PHE A 238 4.12 9.39 -5.57
CA PHE A 238 4.33 7.97 -5.27
C PHE A 238 3.32 7.43 -4.24
N GLY A 239 2.91 8.25 -3.27
CA GLY A 239 1.88 7.90 -2.30
C GLY A 239 0.48 7.73 -2.91
N ALA A 240 0.15 8.51 -3.94
CA ALA A 240 -1.11 8.35 -4.69
C ALA A 240 -1.06 7.19 -5.69
N GLY A 241 0.11 6.90 -6.28
CA GLY A 241 0.28 5.81 -7.24
C GLY A 241 0.39 4.42 -6.60
N LEU A 242 0.85 4.35 -5.35
CA LEU A 242 0.87 3.13 -4.54
C LEU A 242 -0.30 3.22 -3.55
N ASN A 243 -1.41 2.57 -3.89
CA ASN A 243 -2.63 2.41 -3.08
C ASN A 243 -2.34 1.67 -1.75
N LEU A 244 -1.51 2.26 -0.89
CA LEU A 244 -1.02 1.70 0.37
C LEU A 244 -2.04 1.85 1.52
N GLN A 245 -3.20 2.46 1.26
CA GLN A 245 -4.34 2.41 2.17
C GLN A 245 -5.18 1.13 2.03
N ALA A 246 -4.87 0.24 1.06
CA ALA A 246 -5.53 -1.06 0.92
C ALA A 246 -4.85 -2.22 1.70
N ARG A 247 -3.89 -1.93 2.60
CA ARG A 247 -3.02 -2.96 3.22
C ARG A 247 -2.70 -2.76 4.70
N LEU A 248 -3.53 -2.05 5.45
CA LEU A 248 -3.58 -2.04 6.93
C LEU A 248 -5.03 -2.09 7.38
#